data_AF-A0A645BY95-F1
#
_entry.id   AF-A0A645BY95-F1
#
_cell.length_a   1.000
_cell.length_b   1.000
_cell.length_c   1.000
_cell.angle_alpha   90.00
_cell.angle_beta   90.00
_cell.angle_gamma   90.00
#
_symmetry.space_group_name_H-M   'P 1'
#
loop_
_entity.id
_entity.type
_entity.pdbx_description
1 polymer ?
#
loop_
_entity_poly.entity_id
_entity_poly.type
_entity_poly.pdbx_seq_one_letter_code
_entity_poly.pdbx_strand_id
1 'polypeptide(L)' 'MCGENCISLGCDFDGIPKTPVGMEDVTCIENLIEIMEKNFGMEIAEKIAYKNYLRVLKALM' A
#
# COMPACT_ATOMS: atom_id res chain seq x y z
N MET A 1 19.13 -0.43 2.42
CA MET A 1 17.99 0.21 1.71
C MET A 1 17.20 -0.89 1.03
N CYS A 2 15.88 -0.91 1.17
CA CYS A 2 15.01 -1.87 0.47
C CYS A 2 14.46 -1.26 -0.82
N GLY A 3 14.17 -2.09 -1.82
CA GLY A 3 13.57 -1.66 -3.10
C GLY A 3 12.05 -1.79 -3.12
N GLU A 4 11.45 -1.43 -4.25
CA GLU A 4 10.01 -1.42 -4.50
C GLU A 4 9.33 -2.79 -4.32
N ASN A 5 10.09 -3.89 -4.40
CA ASN A 5 9.57 -5.25 -4.20
C ASN A 5 9.42 -5.64 -2.71
N CYS A 6 9.81 -4.75 -1.80
CA CYS A 6 9.81 -4.98 -0.34
C CYS A 6 8.83 -4.06 0.41
N ILE A 7 7.88 -3.43 -0.28
CA ILE A 7 6.92 -2.47 0.30
C ILE A 7 5.49 -3.00 0.11
N SER A 8 4.64 -2.80 1.12
CA SER A 8 3.19 -3.02 1.03
C SER A 8 2.44 -2.06 1.97
N LEU A 9 1.11 -2.05 1.92
CA LEU A 9 0.27 -1.20 2.75
C LEU A 9 -0.01 -1.83 4.12
N GLY A 10 0.02 -1.02 5.17
CA GLY A 10 -0.28 -1.42 6.54
C GLY A 10 -0.76 -0.22 7.34
N CYS A 11 -2.02 0.17 7.11
CA CYS A 11 -2.56 1.45 7.61
C CYS A 11 -2.96 1.45 9.09
N ASP A 12 -3.15 0.27 9.70
CA ASP A 12 -3.58 0.12 11.10
C ASP A 12 -4.86 0.90 11.43
N PHE A 13 -5.79 0.97 10.46
CA PHE A 13 -7.14 1.47 10.71
C PHE A 13 -7.79 0.68 11.83
N ASP A 14 -8.57 1.37 12.68
CA ASP A 14 -9.14 0.86 13.94
C ASP A 14 -8.11 0.46 15.04
N GLY A 15 -6.81 0.48 14.74
CA GLY A 15 -5.73 0.17 15.69
C GLY A 15 -5.07 1.39 16.33
N ILE A 16 -5.12 2.56 15.67
CA ILE A 16 -4.50 3.81 16.16
C ILE A 16 -5.54 4.90 16.48
N PRO A 17 -5.27 5.80 17.45
CA PRO A 17 -6.24 6.81 17.89
C PRO A 17 -6.43 7.98 16.90
N LYS A 18 -5.51 8.18 15.96
CA LYS A 18 -5.53 9.28 14.99
C LYS A 18 -4.81 8.86 13.70
N THR A 19 -5.38 9.24 12.57
CA THR A 19 -4.81 9.05 11.24
C THR A 19 -4.33 10.39 10.64
N PRO A 20 -3.48 10.36 9.60
CA PRO A 20 -3.13 11.55 8.83
C PRO A 20 -4.35 12.15 8.11
N VAL A 21 -4.33 13.46 7.86
CA VAL A 21 -5.36 14.13 7.05
C VAL A 21 -5.34 13.58 5.63
N GLY A 22 -6.51 13.22 5.09
CA GLY A 22 -6.68 12.57 3.80
C GLY A 22 -6.48 11.04 3.83
N MET A 23 -6.32 10.47 5.03
CA MET A 23 -6.27 9.03 5.31
C MET A 23 -7.15 8.70 6.52
N GLU A 24 -8.36 9.28 6.57
CA GLU A 24 -9.29 9.16 7.70
C GLU A 24 -9.72 7.71 7.94
N ASP A 25 -10.00 6.98 6.86
CA ASP A 25 -10.48 5.60 6.91
C ASP A 25 -10.06 4.80 5.65
N VAL A 26 -10.54 3.56 5.57
CA VAL A 26 -10.22 2.62 4.47
C VAL A 26 -10.61 3.11 3.09
N THR A 27 -11.62 3.99 2.97
CA THR A 27 -12.05 4.54 1.68
C THR A 27 -10.99 5.47 1.08
N CYS A 28 -10.09 6.04 1.90
CA CYS A 28 -9.01 6.91 1.45
C CYS A 28 -7.87 6.15 0.74
N ILE A 29 -7.84 4.82 0.76
CA ILE A 29 -6.78 4.03 0.10
C ILE A 29 -6.74 4.30 -1.41
N GLU A 30 -7.87 4.55 -2.05
CA GLU A 30 -7.94 4.86 -3.48
C GLU A 30 -7.09 6.10 -3.82
N ASN A 31 -7.19 7.16 -3.01
CA ASN A 31 -6.38 8.38 -3.18
C ASN A 31 -4.88 8.09 -3.13
N LEU A 32 -4.46 7.20 -2.21
CA LEU A 32 -3.06 6.81 -2.08
C LEU A 32 -2.57 6.04 -3.32
N ILE A 33 -3.41 5.14 -3.86
CA ILE A 33 -3.11 4.39 -5.08
C ILE A 33 -2.96 5.35 -6.27
N GLU A 34 -3.88 6.29 -6.46
CA GLU A 34 -3.78 7.29 -7.53
C GLU A 34 -2.49 8.11 -7.45
N ILE A 35 -2.11 8.54 -6.23
CA ILE A 35 -0.85 9.27 -6.01
C ILE A 35 0.35 8.40 -6.36
N MET A 36 0.35 7.12 -5.97
CA MET A 36 1.44 6.19 -6.32
C MET A 36 1.53 5.97 -7.83
N GLU A 37 0.40 5.76 -8.51
CA GLU A 37 0.36 5.60 -9.97
C GLU A 37 0.92 6.83 -10.69
N LYS A 38 0.52 8.03 -10.24
CA LYS A 38 1.00 9.29 -10.84
C LYS A 38 2.51 9.50 -10.68
N ASN A 39 3.08 9.10 -9.54
CA ASN A 39 4.48 9.38 -9.22
C ASN A 39 5.44 8.24 -9.60
N PHE A 40 4.97 6.99 -9.60
CA PHE A 40 5.80 5.79 -9.77
C PHE A 40 5.32 4.85 -10.88
N GLY A 41 4.17 5.14 -11.51
CA GLY A 41 3.58 4.32 -12.54
C GLY A 41 2.76 3.14 -12.01
N MET A 42 1.85 2.65 -12.86
CA MET A 42 0.92 1.57 -12.52
C MET A 42 1.63 0.30 -12.04
N GLU A 43 2.75 -0.08 -12.66
CA GLU A 43 3.50 -1.27 -12.26
C GLU A 43 3.95 -1.22 -10.79
N ILE A 44 4.48 -0.08 -10.34
CA ILE A 44 4.95 0.09 -8.96
C ILE A 44 3.76 0.22 -8.01
N ALA A 45 2.70 0.94 -8.39
CA ALA A 45 1.49 1.06 -7.59
C ALA A 45 0.86 -0.31 -7.30
N GLU A 46 0.72 -1.18 -8.31
CA GLU A 46 0.19 -2.52 -8.13
C GLU A 46 1.11 -3.41 -7.27
N LYS A 47 2.43 -3.26 -7.38
CA LYS A 47 3.40 -3.95 -6.51
C LYS A 47 3.11 -3.65 -5.04
N ILE A 48 2.98 -2.38 -4.71
CA ILE A 48 2.73 -1.91 -3.34
C ILE A 48 1.32 -2.30 -2.88
N ALA A 49 0.32 -2.12 -3.73
CA ALA A 49 -1.08 -2.36 -3.40
C ALA A 49 -1.36 -3.85 -3.08
N TYR A 50 -0.80 -4.79 -3.85
CA TYR A 50 -1.08 -6.21 -3.62
C TYR A 50 -0.02 -7.20 -4.08
N LYS A 51 0.73 -6.95 -5.18
CA LYS A 51 1.56 -8.01 -5.78
C LYS A 51 2.71 -8.43 -4.87
N ASN A 52 3.31 -7.51 -4.12
CA ASN A 52 4.39 -7.84 -3.18
C ASN A 52 3.89 -8.74 -2.05
N TYR A 53 2.73 -8.41 -1.46
CA TYR A 53 2.11 -9.23 -0.44
C TYR A 53 1.77 -10.62 -0.97
N LEU A 54 1.11 -10.71 -2.13
CA LEU A 54 0.75 -11.98 -2.73
C LEU A 54 1.98 -12.83 -3.10
N ARG A 55 3.08 -12.22 -3.56
CA ARG A 55 4.34 -12.93 -3.83
C ARG A 55 4.87 -13.62 -2.58
N VAL A 56 4.89 -12.92 -1.45
CA VAL A 56 5.38 -13.47 -0.17
C VAL A 56 4.41 -14.52 0.36
N LEU A 57 3.11 -14.24 0.36
CA LEU A 57 2.09 -15.20 0.80
C LEU A 57 2.17 -16.52 0.03
N LYS A 58 2.32 -16.45 -1.31
CA LYS A 58 2.48 -17.63 -2.18
C LYS A 58 3.77 -18.43 -1.93
N ALA A 59 4.81 -17.81 -1.38
CA ALA A 59 6.05 -18.51 -1.07
C ALA A 59 6.01 -19.26 0.28
N LEU A 60 5.00 -18.96 1.12
CA LEU A 60 4.81 -19.56 2.44
C LEU A 60 3.73 -20.64 2.47
N MET A 61 2.88 -20.70 1.45
CA MET A 61 1.89 -21.76 1.22
C MET A 61 2.51 -22.91 0.45
#